data_AF-A0A9D4PP86-F1
#
_entry.id   AF-A0A9D4PP86-F1
#
_cell.length_a   1.000
_cell.length_b   1.000
_cell.length_c   1.000
_cell.angle_alpha   90.00
_cell.angle_beta   90.00
_cell.angle_gamma   90.00
#
_symmetry.space_group_name_H-M   'P 1'
#
loop_
_entity.id
_entity.type
_entity.pdbx_description
1 polymer ?
#
loop_
_entity_poly.entity_id
_entity_poly.type
_entity_poly.pdbx_seq_one_letter_code
_entity_poly.pdbx_strand_id
1 'polypeptide(L)'
;MAALRCVVAAILLAFFELSYGKVCENPEVTPKVYTTTDGLVVANIAFIAEFHFRCKENVQNIPLYADVKGKIVPVVKSPESNDYQVSWTEELNKAQSGDYLLRVYDEEGYGALRKAQRTGESAQGVTPLFTINVHHPGTYRGPWVQKVRYWSVLK
;
A
#
# COMPACT_ATOMS: atom_id res chain seq x y z
N MET A 1 17.80 -19.81 -48.39
CA MET A 1 17.71 -18.56 -47.59
C MET A 1 16.30 -18.25 -47.07
N ALA A 2 15.22 -18.61 -47.76
CA ALA A 2 13.85 -18.38 -47.28
C ALA A 2 13.46 -19.24 -46.06
N ALA A 3 13.81 -20.54 -46.06
CA ALA A 3 13.48 -21.44 -44.95
C ALA A 3 14.11 -21.01 -43.61
N LEU A 4 15.35 -20.51 -43.64
CA LEU A 4 16.04 -19.99 -42.45
C LEU A 4 15.36 -18.74 -41.88
N ARG A 5 14.81 -17.88 -42.74
CA ARG A 5 14.04 -16.69 -42.34
C ARG A 5 12.70 -17.07 -41.70
N CYS A 6 12.03 -18.10 -42.20
CA CYS A 6 10.78 -18.59 -41.60
C CYS A 6 11.00 -19.23 -40.22
N VAL A 7 12.11 -19.96 -40.03
CA VAL A 7 12.46 -20.56 -38.74
C VAL A 7 12.80 -19.49 -37.71
N VAL A 8 13.55 -18.45 -38.08
CA VAL A 8 13.87 -17.33 -37.18
C VAL A 8 12.60 -16.54 -36.81
N ALA A 9 11.68 -16.34 -37.74
CA ALA A 9 10.40 -15.67 -37.47
C ALA A 9 9.51 -16.50 -36.52
N ALA A 10 9.49 -17.82 -36.66
CA ALA A 10 8.73 -18.71 -35.77
C ALA A 10 9.29 -18.71 -34.33
N ILE A 11 10.61 -18.66 -34.18
CA ILE A 11 11.27 -18.57 -32.86
C ILE A 11 10.95 -17.23 -32.18
N LEU A 12 10.97 -16.12 -32.92
CA LEU A 12 10.65 -14.80 -32.38
C LEU A 12 9.19 -14.67 -31.92
N LEU A 13 8.25 -15.33 -32.61
CA LEU A 13 6.84 -15.38 -32.19
C LEU A 13 6.63 -16.25 -30.94
N ALA A 14 7.34 -17.36 -30.82
CA ALA A 14 7.27 -18.24 -29.65
C ALA A 14 7.80 -17.58 -28.36
N PHE A 15 8.81 -16.71 -28.47
CA PHE A 15 9.30 -15.94 -27.32
C PHE A 15 8.33 -14.86 -26.83
N PHE A 16 7.39 -14.41 -27.68
CA PHE A 16 6.43 -13.37 -27.33
C PHE A 16 5.29 -13.89 -26.45
N GLU A 17 4.97 -15.19 -26.50
CA GLU A 17 3.92 -15.79 -25.67
C GLU A 17 4.37 -16.10 -24.23
N LEU A 18 5.69 -16.12 -23.96
CA LEU A 18 6.23 -16.41 -22.63
C LEU A 18 6.23 -15.20 -21.68
N SER A 19 5.85 -14.01 -22.16
CA SER A 19 5.94 -12.76 -21.40
C SER A 19 4.63 -12.31 -20.77
N TYR A 20 3.57 -13.13 -20.78
CA TYR A 20 2.36 -12.82 -20.03
C TYR A 20 2.64 -12.92 -18.52
N GLY A 21 2.81 -11.75 -17.89
CA GLY A 21 2.81 -11.63 -16.43
C GLY A 21 1.52 -12.23 -15.89
N LYS A 22 1.63 -13.07 -14.87
CA LYS A 22 0.47 -13.73 -14.28
C LYS A 22 -0.32 -12.73 -13.45
N VAL A 23 -1.44 -12.25 -13.99
CA VAL A 23 -2.38 -11.37 -13.28
C VAL A 23 -3.26 -12.23 -12.38
N CYS A 24 -3.26 -11.94 -11.08
CA CYS A 24 -4.12 -12.65 -10.13
C CYS A 24 -5.56 -12.12 -10.22
N GLU A 25 -6.45 -12.94 -10.76
CA GLU A 25 -7.86 -12.61 -10.91
C GLU A 25 -8.65 -12.97 -9.63
N ASN A 26 -9.25 -11.97 -8.99
CA ASN A 26 -10.09 -12.03 -7.77
C ASN A 26 -9.37 -12.54 -6.50
N PRO A 27 -8.57 -11.69 -5.83
CA PRO A 27 -7.96 -12.04 -4.57
C PRO A 27 -8.93 -11.99 -3.39
N GLU A 28 -8.99 -13.05 -2.61
CA GLU A 28 -9.65 -13.06 -1.30
C GLU A 28 -8.67 -12.45 -0.28
N VAL A 29 -9.03 -11.28 0.26
CA VAL A 29 -8.18 -10.49 1.16
C VAL A 29 -8.80 -10.44 2.54
N THR A 30 -8.06 -10.88 3.56
CA THR A 30 -8.44 -10.73 4.97
C THR A 30 -7.52 -9.71 5.65
N PRO A 31 -7.91 -8.42 5.69
CA PRO A 31 -7.06 -7.38 6.26
C PRO A 31 -7.15 -7.39 7.80
N LYS A 32 -5.99 -7.44 8.47
CA LYS A 32 -5.79 -7.09 9.87
C LYS A 32 -5.08 -5.75 9.93
N VAL A 33 -5.64 -4.82 10.66
CA VAL A 33 -5.16 -3.43 10.69
C VAL A 33 -4.79 -3.08 12.13
N TYR A 34 -3.56 -2.59 12.29
CA TYR A 34 -3.03 -2.11 13.55
C TYR A 34 -2.58 -0.67 13.39
N THR A 35 -2.95 0.17 14.34
CA THR A 35 -2.52 1.57 14.40
C THR A 35 -2.09 1.91 15.82
N THR A 36 -1.05 2.73 15.94
CA THR A 36 -0.55 3.17 17.24
C THR A 36 -1.34 4.39 17.72
N THR A 37 -1.94 4.33 18.91
CA THR A 37 -2.76 5.44 19.46
C THR A 37 -2.01 6.37 20.41
N ASP A 38 -0.83 5.96 20.88
CA ASP A 38 -0.07 6.66 21.92
C ASP A 38 0.96 7.63 21.34
N GLY A 39 0.54 8.89 21.18
CA GLY A 39 1.38 9.97 20.65
C GLY A 39 2.32 10.63 21.67
N LEU A 40 2.26 10.23 22.94
CA LEU A 40 3.13 10.79 23.99
C LEU A 40 4.53 10.17 24.00
N VAL A 41 4.64 8.90 23.58
CA VAL A 41 5.92 8.15 23.58
C VAL A 41 6.52 8.08 22.18
N VAL A 42 5.69 8.13 21.13
CA VAL A 42 6.15 7.99 19.74
C VAL A 42 5.87 9.27 18.96
N ALA A 43 6.92 9.94 18.47
CA ALA A 43 6.81 11.13 17.61
C ALA A 43 6.19 10.83 16.23
N ASN A 44 6.10 9.55 15.86
CA ASN A 44 5.56 9.05 14.61
C ASN A 44 4.59 7.91 14.87
N ILE A 45 3.44 7.94 14.21
CA ILE A 45 2.43 6.89 14.30
C ILE A 45 2.75 5.83 13.28
N ALA A 46 2.93 4.59 13.73
CA ALA A 46 3.05 3.44 12.86
C ALA A 46 1.67 2.87 12.53
N PHE A 47 1.43 2.69 11.25
CA PHE A 47 0.30 1.96 10.69
C PHE A 47 0.80 0.66 10.10
N ILE A 48 0.13 -0.43 10.42
CA ILE A 48 0.46 -1.77 9.93
C ILE A 48 -0.83 -2.37 9.39
N ALA A 49 -0.83 -2.80 8.15
CA ALA A 49 -1.89 -3.62 7.58
C ALA A 49 -1.30 -4.95 7.12
N GLU A 50 -1.77 -6.03 7.73
CA GLU A 50 -1.47 -7.40 7.35
C GLU A 50 -2.63 -7.93 6.53
N PHE A 51 -2.36 -8.67 5.46
CA PHE A 51 -3.40 -9.34 4.70
C PHE A 51 -2.91 -10.65 4.12
N HIS A 52 -3.79 -11.64 4.08
CA HIS A 52 -3.56 -12.86 3.33
C HIS A 52 -4.09 -12.68 1.91
N PHE A 53 -3.32 -13.12 0.91
CA PHE A 53 -3.68 -13.01 -0.50
C PHE A 53 -3.63 -14.40 -1.13
N ARG A 54 -4.77 -14.91 -1.61
CA ARG A 54 -4.87 -16.19 -2.32
C ARG A 54 -5.16 -15.96 -3.80
N CYS A 55 -4.32 -16.53 -4.67
CA CYS A 55 -4.57 -16.61 -6.11
C CYS A 55 -4.98 -18.02 -6.51
N LYS A 56 -5.80 -18.12 -7.58
CA LYS A 56 -6.24 -19.40 -8.15
C LYS A 56 -5.08 -20.24 -8.70
N GLU A 57 -4.09 -19.58 -9.27
CA GLU A 57 -2.79 -20.20 -9.55
C GLU A 57 -1.91 -19.97 -8.32
N ASN A 58 -1.35 -21.05 -7.76
CA ASN A 58 -0.49 -21.07 -6.56
C ASN A 58 0.86 -20.35 -6.79
N VAL A 59 0.82 -19.12 -7.28
CA VAL A 59 1.96 -18.25 -7.52
C VAL A 59 2.34 -17.65 -6.18
N GLN A 60 3.47 -18.09 -5.67
CA GLN A 60 4.05 -17.59 -4.44
C GLN A 60 5.04 -16.47 -4.77
N ASN A 61 5.12 -15.45 -3.91
CA ASN A 61 6.05 -14.32 -4.01
C ASN A 61 5.72 -13.33 -5.14
N ILE A 62 4.48 -12.83 -5.14
CA ILE A 62 4.13 -11.71 -6.01
C ILE A 62 4.53 -10.42 -5.29
N PRO A 63 5.44 -9.62 -5.84
CA PRO A 63 5.73 -8.30 -5.29
C PRO A 63 4.50 -7.40 -5.46
N LEU A 64 4.07 -6.80 -4.36
CA LEU A 64 2.93 -5.89 -4.31
C LEU A 64 3.43 -4.53 -3.81
N TYR A 65 2.77 -3.47 -4.28
CA TYR A 65 3.03 -2.10 -3.84
C TYR A 65 1.75 -1.48 -3.38
N ALA A 66 1.83 -0.70 -2.31
CA ALA A 66 0.67 0.02 -1.81
C ALA A 66 0.88 1.53 -1.93
N ASP A 67 -0.15 2.24 -2.36
CA ASP A 67 -0.21 3.70 -2.33
C ASP A 67 -1.04 4.16 -1.13
N VAL A 68 -0.43 5.00 -0.30
CA VAL A 68 -1.07 5.70 0.81
C VAL A 68 -0.93 7.19 0.60
N LYS A 69 -2.05 7.87 0.32
CA LYS A 69 -2.10 9.33 0.13
C LYS A 69 -1.06 9.84 -0.90
N GLY A 70 -0.76 9.07 -1.95
CA GLY A 70 0.21 9.41 -2.99
C GLY A 70 1.66 8.98 -2.69
N LYS A 71 1.92 8.37 -1.53
CA LYS A 71 3.22 7.77 -1.19
C LYS A 71 3.16 6.27 -1.46
N ILE A 72 4.07 5.79 -2.29
CA ILE A 72 4.18 4.37 -2.60
C ILE A 72 5.09 3.69 -1.58
N VAL A 73 4.58 2.61 -0.97
CA VAL A 73 5.23 1.79 0.05
C VAL A 73 5.27 0.34 -0.45
N PRO A 74 6.42 -0.36 -0.36
CA PRO A 74 6.50 -1.76 -0.73
C PRO A 74 5.76 -2.64 0.27
N VAL A 75 5.10 -3.69 -0.21
CA VAL A 75 4.50 -4.72 0.63
C VAL A 75 5.52 -5.83 0.85
N VAL A 76 5.76 -6.17 2.12
CA VAL A 76 6.71 -7.22 2.51
C VAL A 76 5.93 -8.51 2.75
N LYS A 77 6.42 -9.62 2.20
CA LYS A 77 5.86 -10.94 2.46
C LYS A 77 6.60 -11.60 3.63
N SER A 78 5.86 -12.14 4.59
CA SER A 78 6.38 -13.00 5.65
C SER A 78 6.80 -14.36 5.07
N PRO A 79 8.04 -14.82 5.34
CA PRO A 79 8.54 -16.10 4.82
C PRO A 79 7.84 -17.32 5.45
N GLU A 80 7.25 -17.17 6.64
CA GLU A 80 6.70 -18.29 7.43
C GLU A 80 5.22 -18.55 7.17
N SER A 81 4.41 -17.49 7.08
CA SER A 81 2.95 -17.60 7.03
C SER A 81 2.33 -17.29 5.66
N ASN A 82 3.14 -16.86 4.68
CA ASN A 82 2.66 -16.35 3.38
C ASN A 82 1.75 -15.11 3.51
N ASP A 83 1.95 -14.35 4.58
CA ASP A 83 1.19 -13.14 4.89
C ASP A 83 1.89 -11.94 4.28
N TYR A 84 1.11 -11.01 3.77
CA TYR A 84 1.62 -9.74 3.28
C TYR A 84 1.44 -8.68 4.35
N GLN A 85 2.47 -7.89 4.59
CA GLN A 85 2.49 -6.81 5.56
C GLN A 85 2.92 -5.54 4.86
N VAL A 86 2.12 -4.48 5.02
CA VAL A 86 2.51 -3.12 4.70
C VAL A 86 2.58 -2.32 5.98
N SER A 87 3.67 -1.59 6.15
CA SER A 87 3.86 -0.70 7.28
C SER A 87 4.35 0.66 6.81
N TRP A 88 3.74 1.73 7.32
CA TRP A 88 4.21 3.08 7.08
C TRP A 88 4.10 3.90 8.35
N THR A 89 4.81 5.01 8.39
CA THR A 89 4.80 5.94 9.51
C THR A 89 4.34 7.32 9.06
N GLU A 90 3.54 7.98 9.89
CA GLU A 90 3.15 9.38 9.71
C GLU A 90 3.47 10.18 10.97
N GLU A 91 3.84 11.44 10.80
CA GLU A 91 4.07 12.36 11.92
C GLU A 91 2.77 12.65 12.67
N LEU A 92 2.84 12.88 13.98
CA LEU A 92 1.67 13.20 14.84
C LEU A 92 0.79 14.36 14.33
N ASN A 93 1.38 15.31 13.61
CA ASN A 93 0.67 16.46 13.05
C ASN A 93 -0.14 16.10 11.79
N LYS A 94 0.36 15.14 11.01
CA LYS A 94 -0.24 14.67 9.75
C LYS A 94 -1.13 13.44 9.96
N ALA A 95 -0.92 12.72 11.05
CA ALA A 95 -1.69 11.56 11.47
C ALA A 95 -2.99 11.98 12.19
N GLN A 96 -3.92 12.57 11.44
CA GLN A 96 -5.26 12.91 11.93
C GLN A 96 -6.13 11.66 12.09
N SER A 97 -7.14 11.74 12.96
CA SER A 97 -8.19 10.72 13.06
C SER A 97 -8.94 10.62 11.74
N GLY A 98 -9.19 9.41 11.29
CA GLY A 98 -9.96 9.17 10.08
C GLY A 98 -9.55 7.91 9.35
N ASP A 99 -10.14 7.78 8.16
CA ASP A 99 -10.02 6.61 7.31
C ASP A 99 -8.87 6.82 6.31
N TYR A 100 -7.93 5.89 6.32
CA TYR A 100 -6.80 5.84 5.41
C TYR A 100 -7.08 4.80 4.35
N LEU A 101 -7.31 5.25 3.12
CA LEU A 101 -7.57 4.38 1.99
C LEU A 101 -6.25 3.90 1.39
N LEU A 102 -5.90 2.64 1.68
CA LEU A 102 -4.74 1.94 1.16
C LEU A 102 -5.10 1.31 -0.18
N ARG A 103 -4.42 1.69 -1.26
CA ARG A 103 -4.63 1.12 -2.59
C ARG A 103 -3.48 0.19 -2.92
N VAL A 104 -3.76 -1.09 -3.18
CA VAL A 104 -2.71 -2.06 -3.51
C VAL A 104 -2.67 -2.31 -5.01
N TYR A 105 -1.46 -2.37 -5.55
CA TYR A 105 -1.11 -2.49 -6.95
C TYR A 105 -0.12 -3.66 -7.13
N ASP A 106 -0.19 -4.27 -8.30
CA ASP A 106 0.81 -5.20 -8.82
C ASP A 106 1.94 -4.46 -9.52
N GLU A 107 2.89 -5.20 -10.09
CA GLU A 107 4.02 -4.63 -10.85
C GLU A 107 3.56 -3.81 -12.06
N GLU A 108 2.50 -4.22 -12.75
CA GLU A 108 1.97 -3.51 -13.92
C GLU A 108 1.31 -2.18 -13.50
N GLY A 109 0.43 -2.22 -12.51
CA GLY A 109 -0.21 -1.06 -11.91
C GLY A 109 0.79 -0.10 -11.28
N TYR A 110 1.83 -0.60 -10.63
CA TYR A 110 2.93 0.21 -10.10
C TYR A 110 3.71 0.95 -11.20
N GLY A 111 4.01 0.27 -12.31
CA GLY A 111 4.63 0.90 -13.48
C GLY A 111 3.77 2.03 -14.05
N ALA A 112 2.45 1.81 -14.17
CA ALA A 112 1.50 2.81 -14.63
C ALA A 112 1.41 4.01 -13.66
N LEU A 113 1.37 3.77 -12.34
CA LEU A 113 1.36 4.83 -11.33
C LEU A 113 2.59 5.71 -11.39
N ARG A 114 3.79 5.11 -11.46
CA ARG A 114 5.03 5.88 -11.56
C ARG A 114 5.10 6.70 -12.84
N LYS A 115 4.54 6.21 -13.94
CA LYS A 115 4.42 6.97 -15.18
C LYS A 115 3.46 8.15 -15.00
N ALA A 116 2.28 7.93 -14.43
CA ALA A 116 1.30 8.98 -14.16
C ALA A 116 1.86 10.09 -13.24
N GLN A 117 2.56 9.70 -12.17
CA GLN A 117 3.22 10.64 -11.25
C GLN A 117 4.27 11.52 -11.93
N ARG A 118 5.03 10.98 -12.91
CA ARG A 118 6.01 11.76 -13.67
C ARG A 118 5.36 12.71 -14.67
N THR A 119 4.27 12.28 -15.29
CA THR A 119 3.54 13.10 -16.28
C THR A 119 2.65 14.15 -15.63
N GLY A 120 2.39 14.06 -14.31
CA GLY A 120 1.50 14.97 -13.59
C GLY A 120 0.02 14.66 -13.80
N GLU A 121 -0.31 13.49 -14.34
CA GLU A 121 -1.68 13.00 -14.47
C GLU A 121 -2.17 12.45 -13.13
N SER A 122 -3.47 12.54 -12.85
CA SER A 122 -4.02 12.08 -11.58
C SER A 122 -3.94 10.55 -11.48
N ALA A 123 -3.41 10.06 -10.35
CA ALA A 123 -3.34 8.64 -9.98
C ALA A 123 -4.72 7.94 -9.83
N GLN A 124 -5.79 8.59 -10.30
CA GLN A 124 -7.16 8.10 -10.36
C GLN A 124 -7.42 7.26 -11.60
N GLY A 125 -6.58 7.38 -12.64
CA GLY A 125 -6.71 6.57 -13.87
C GLY A 125 -6.18 5.14 -13.76
N VAL A 126 -5.43 4.81 -12.70
CA VAL A 126 -4.88 3.46 -12.51
C VAL A 126 -5.76 2.68 -11.53
N THR A 127 -6.41 1.63 -12.04
CA THR A 127 -7.27 0.75 -11.25
C THR A 127 -6.43 -0.05 -10.25
N PRO A 128 -6.65 0.10 -8.93
CA PRO A 128 -5.99 -0.76 -7.95
C PRO A 128 -6.56 -2.18 -7.97
N LEU A 129 -5.79 -3.18 -7.53
CA LEU A 129 -6.30 -4.55 -7.36
C LEU A 129 -7.39 -4.61 -6.29
N PHE A 130 -7.11 -4.00 -5.15
CA PHE A 130 -8.04 -3.90 -4.03
C PHE A 130 -7.70 -2.70 -3.16
N THR A 131 -8.68 -2.28 -2.38
CA THR A 131 -8.55 -1.19 -1.41
C THR A 131 -8.80 -1.70 0.00
N ILE A 132 -7.96 -1.30 0.95
CA ILE A 132 -8.15 -1.58 2.37
C ILE A 132 -8.41 -0.25 3.06
N ASN A 133 -9.48 -0.18 3.85
CA ASN A 133 -9.74 0.98 4.70
C ASN A 133 -9.09 0.77 6.07
N VAL A 134 -8.19 1.66 6.45
CA VAL A 134 -7.51 1.66 7.75
C VAL A 134 -8.10 2.78 8.60
N HIS A 135 -8.96 2.41 9.56
CA HIS A 135 -9.56 3.37 10.48
C HIS A 135 -8.59 3.73 11.61
N HIS A 136 -8.27 5.01 11.75
CA HIS A 136 -7.49 5.54 12.87
C HIS A 136 -8.40 6.32 13.83
N PRO A 137 -8.59 5.85 15.09
CA PRO A 137 -9.45 6.53 16.07
C PRO A 137 -8.88 7.89 16.53
N GLY A 138 -7.66 8.23 16.11
CA GLY A 138 -6.95 9.42 16.52
C GLY A 138 -5.95 9.12 17.63
N THR A 139 -5.14 10.12 17.91
CA THR A 139 -3.96 9.97 18.74
C THR A 139 -4.09 10.84 19.95
N TYR A 140 -3.82 10.28 21.13
CA TYR A 140 -3.84 11.07 22.35
C TYR A 140 -2.69 12.09 22.35
N ARG A 141 -3.04 13.38 22.46
CA ARG A 141 -2.08 14.51 22.43
C ARG A 141 -1.69 15.03 23.82
N GLY A 142 -2.02 14.28 24.86
CA GLY A 142 -1.70 14.63 26.24
C GLY A 142 -2.84 15.33 26.99
N PRO A 143 -2.66 15.54 28.32
CA PRO A 143 -3.67 16.17 29.17
C PRO A 143 -3.86 17.64 28.80
N TRP A 144 -5.11 18.07 28.66
CA TRP A 144 -5.45 19.48 28.44
C TRP A 144 -5.32 20.25 29.76
N VAL A 145 -4.22 20.99 29.95
CA VAL A 145 -4.09 21.89 31.11
C VAL A 145 -4.85 23.18 30.83
N GLN A 146 -6.09 23.25 31.30
CA GLN A 146 -6.84 24.50 31.40
C GLN A 146 -6.12 25.39 32.42
N LYS A 147 -5.64 26.57 32.00
CA LYS A 147 -5.13 27.59 32.95
C LYS A 147 -6.31 28.06 33.81
N VAL A 148 -6.51 27.46 34.99
CA VAL A 148 -7.42 28.02 35.98
C VAL A 148 -6.87 29.38 36.38
N ARG A 149 -7.62 30.41 36.00
CA ARG A 149 -7.31 31.83 36.24
C ARG A 149 -7.34 32.11 37.75
N TYR A 150 -6.20 31.97 38.42
CA TYR A 150 -5.98 32.27 39.84
C TYR A 150 -5.90 33.78 40.15
N TRP A 151 -6.64 34.64 39.43
CA TRP A 151 -6.52 36.10 39.57
C TRP A 151 -7.65 36.78 40.36
N SER A 152 -8.45 36.01 41.09
CA SER A 152 -9.66 36.53 41.76
C SER A 152 -9.66 36.46 43.30
N VAL A 153 -8.53 36.14 43.95
CA VAL A 153 -8.45 35.99 45.42
C VAL A 153 -7.35 36.86 46.05
N LEU A 154 -7.05 38.00 45.43
CA LEU A 154 -6.22 39.05 46.03
C LEU A 154 -6.88 40.40 45.73
N LYS A 155 -8.01 40.67 46.40
CA LYS A 155 -8.52 42.02 46.57
C LYS A 155 -9.20 42.15 47.93
#